data_AF-A0A529HMA0-F1
#
_entry.id   AF-A0A529HMA0-F1
#
_cell.length_a   1.000
_cell.length_b   1.000
_cell.length_c   1.000
_cell.angle_alpha   90.00
_cell.angle_beta   90.00
_cell.angle_gamma   90.00
#
_symmetry.space_group_name_H-M   'P 1'
#
loop_
_entity.id
_entity.type
_entity.pdbx_description
1 polymer ?
#
loop_
_entity_poly.entity_id
_entity_poly.type
_entity_poly.pdbx_seq_one_letter_code
_entity_poly.pdbx_strand_id
1 'polypeptide(L)'
;IHLDTYHMHIEEESFAAGFEAAAPFLGYVHVSEANRGVPGRGMLNWAACMKAIADIGYEGPITLESMNHVDVDIAGGLAVWRPVAEDPRDVIEVGLPFLREEAKKAGLTLG
;
A
#
# COMPACT_ATOMS: atom_id res chain seq x y z
N ILE A 1 9.41 -3.60 12.61
CA ILE A 1 8.95 -2.41 11.86
C ILE A 1 7.82 -2.84 10.94
N HIS A 2 6.79 -2.00 10.83
CA HIS A 2 5.69 -2.15 9.88
C HIS A 2 5.70 -0.90 9.00
N LEU A 3 5.86 -1.08 7.70
CA LEU A 3 5.81 0.01 6.72
C LEU A 3 4.45 0.06 6.03
N ASP A 4 4.01 1.26 5.71
CA ASP A 4 2.74 1.52 5.05
C ASP A 4 2.97 2.54 3.93
N THR A 5 2.59 2.16 2.70
CA THR A 5 2.85 2.99 1.52
C THR A 5 2.11 4.34 1.53
N TYR A 6 0.98 4.46 2.22
CA TYR A 6 0.31 5.74 2.42
C TYR A 6 1.18 6.69 3.25
N HIS A 7 1.78 6.18 4.34
CA HIS A 7 2.62 6.97 5.23
C HIS A 7 3.99 7.26 4.61
N MET A 8 4.60 6.26 3.96
CA MET A 8 5.87 6.44 3.26
C MET A 8 5.78 7.51 2.17
N HIS A 9 4.65 7.61 1.48
CA HIS A 9 4.45 8.62 0.44
C HIS A 9 4.54 10.07 0.96
N ILE A 10 4.27 10.29 2.25
CA ILE A 10 4.32 11.60 2.86
C ILE A 10 5.73 11.90 3.37
N GLU A 11 6.35 10.94 4.05
CA GLU A 11 7.53 11.20 4.89
C GLU A 11 8.86 10.72 4.27
N GLU A 12 8.83 9.72 3.38
CA GLU A 12 10.05 9.12 2.83
C GLU A 12 10.49 9.84 1.54
N GLU A 13 11.80 9.99 1.35
CA GLU A 13 12.36 10.53 0.11
C GLU A 13 12.09 9.62 -1.09
N SER A 14 12.07 8.30 -0.87
CA SER A 14 11.70 7.30 -1.87
C SER A 14 11.34 5.97 -1.21
N PHE A 15 10.54 5.15 -1.91
CA PHE A 15 10.26 3.79 -1.45
C PHE A 15 11.52 2.95 -1.27
N ALA A 16 12.48 3.05 -2.20
CA ALA A 16 13.74 2.30 -2.13
C ALA A 16 14.49 2.60 -0.83
N ALA A 17 14.72 3.88 -0.53
CA ALA A 17 15.42 4.29 0.69
C ALA A 17 14.70 3.81 1.97
N GLY A 18 13.38 3.98 2.04
CA GLY A 18 12.60 3.56 3.20
C GLY A 18 12.61 2.05 3.43
N PHE A 19 12.44 1.26 2.36
CA PHE A 19 12.49 -0.21 2.45
C PHE A 19 13.89 -0.72 2.78
N GLU A 20 14.95 -0.17 2.16
CA GLU A 20 16.34 -0.53 2.46
C GLU A 20 16.71 -0.26 3.93
N ALA A 21 16.32 0.90 4.46
CA ALA A 21 16.59 1.26 5.85
C ALA A 21 15.85 0.35 6.85
N ALA A 22 14.62 -0.04 6.53
CA ALA A 22 13.81 -0.90 7.40
C ALA A 22 14.15 -2.40 7.27
N ALA A 23 14.79 -2.84 6.19
CA ALA A 23 14.94 -4.25 5.81
C ALA A 23 15.37 -5.20 6.96
N PRO A 24 16.36 -4.87 7.82
CA PRO A 24 16.78 -5.78 8.91
C PRO A 24 15.72 -6.00 10.00
N PHE A 25 14.69 -5.14 10.06
CA PHE A 25 13.67 -5.14 11.11
C PHE A 25 12.25 -5.18 10.55
N LEU A 26 12.08 -5.23 9.23
CA LEU A 26 10.78 -5.19 8.56
C LEU A 26 10.04 -6.51 8.77
N GLY A 27 8.84 -6.44 9.34
CA GLY A 27 8.02 -7.63 9.62
C GLY A 27 6.62 -7.59 9.03
N TYR A 28 6.16 -6.45 8.52
CA TYR A 28 4.83 -6.30 7.94
C TYR A 28 4.79 -5.12 6.97
N VAL A 29 4.00 -5.25 5.89
CA VAL A 29 3.81 -4.17 4.90
C VAL A 29 2.32 -3.97 4.63
N HIS A 30 1.85 -2.73 4.79
CA HIS A 30 0.59 -2.29 4.22
C HIS A 30 0.82 -1.68 2.84
N VAL A 31 -0.02 -2.08 1.87
CA VAL A 31 -0.15 -1.43 0.58
C VAL A 31 -1.47 -0.66 0.56
N SER A 32 -1.38 0.66 0.73
CA SER A 32 -2.49 1.60 0.72
C SER A 32 -2.18 2.77 -0.22
N GLU A 33 -3.13 3.13 -1.08
CA GLU A 33 -2.98 4.26 -2.01
C GLU A 33 -2.82 5.59 -1.27
N ALA A 34 -2.24 6.61 -1.92
CA ALA A 34 -1.94 7.93 -1.34
C ALA A 34 -3.15 8.61 -0.67
N ASN A 35 -4.35 8.25 -1.13
CA ASN A 35 -5.61 8.79 -0.65
C ASN A 35 -6.50 7.73 0.03
N ARG A 36 -5.90 6.58 0.38
CA ARG A 36 -6.49 5.33 0.91
C ARG A 36 -7.64 4.73 0.09
N GLY A 37 -7.80 5.17 -1.15
CA GLY A 37 -8.78 4.67 -2.12
C GLY A 37 -8.27 3.47 -2.91
N VAL A 38 -8.75 3.34 -4.15
CA VAL A 38 -8.42 2.21 -5.03
C VAL A 38 -6.96 2.30 -5.50
N PRO A 39 -6.09 1.32 -5.15
CA PRO A 39 -4.75 1.23 -5.70
C PRO A 39 -4.71 1.32 -7.22
N GLY A 40 -3.82 2.15 -7.75
CA GLY A 40 -3.66 2.37 -9.19
C GLY A 40 -4.53 3.49 -9.76
N ARG A 41 -5.36 4.12 -8.93
CA ARG A 41 -6.11 5.34 -9.29
C ARG A 41 -5.63 6.59 -8.52
N GLY A 42 -4.60 6.47 -7.69
CA GLY A 42 -4.01 7.58 -6.96
C GLY A 42 -2.63 8.00 -7.49
N MET A 43 -1.77 8.46 -6.58
CA MET A 43 -0.48 9.07 -6.91
C MET A 43 0.72 8.18 -6.59
N LEU A 44 0.52 7.03 -5.93
CA LEU A 44 1.64 6.16 -5.60
C LEU A 44 2.31 5.59 -6.85
N ASN A 45 3.65 5.65 -6.84
CA ASN A 45 4.47 4.95 -7.82
C ASN A 45 4.59 3.46 -7.42
N TRP A 46 3.56 2.69 -7.77
CA TRP A 46 3.47 1.26 -7.43
C TRP A 46 4.59 0.42 -8.03
N ALA A 47 5.06 0.74 -9.24
CA ALA A 47 6.20 0.07 -9.85
C ALA A 47 7.47 0.25 -9.00
N ALA A 48 7.75 1.47 -8.52
CA ALA A 48 8.88 1.73 -7.64
C ALA A 48 8.72 1.06 -6.26
N CYS A 49 7.51 1.09 -5.69
CA CYS A 49 7.21 0.42 -4.41
C CYS A 49 7.42 -1.09 -4.49
N MET A 50 6.82 -1.77 -5.46
CA MET A 50 6.93 -3.23 -5.60
C MET A 50 8.37 -3.64 -5.92
N LYS A 51 9.08 -2.85 -6.74
CA LYS A 51 10.51 -3.07 -6.99
C LYS A 51 11.33 -2.94 -5.70
N ALA A 52 11.10 -1.93 -4.87
CA ALA A 52 11.82 -1.76 -3.61
C ALA A 52 11.61 -2.94 -2.65
N ILE A 53 10.38 -3.46 -2.55
CA ILE A 53 10.06 -4.64 -1.75
C ILE A 53 10.81 -5.89 -2.31
N ALA A 54 10.84 -6.05 -3.63
CA ALA A 54 11.54 -7.15 -4.29
C ALA A 54 13.06 -7.08 -4.08
N ASP A 55 13.64 -5.89 -4.20
CA ASP A 55 15.09 -5.66 -4.12
C ASP A 55 15.65 -6.00 -2.73
N ILE A 56 14.87 -5.78 -1.66
CA ILE A 56 15.26 -6.17 -0.29
C ILE A 56 14.97 -7.64 0.03
N GLY A 57 14.40 -8.40 -0.91
CA GLY A 57 14.07 -9.82 -0.72
C GLY A 57 13.04 -10.07 0.39
N TYR A 58 12.08 -9.18 0.57
CA TYR A 58 11.09 -9.32 1.64
C TYR A 58 10.05 -10.41 1.30
N GLU A 59 9.97 -11.43 2.16
CA GLU A 59 9.06 -12.58 2.03
C GLU A 59 7.91 -12.56 3.06
N GLY A 60 7.84 -11.51 3.88
CA GLY A 60 6.80 -11.38 4.89
C GLY A 60 5.44 -10.93 4.33
N PRO A 61 4.44 -10.75 5.20
CA PRO A 61 3.10 -10.38 4.75
C PRO A 61 3.05 -8.99 4.11
N ILE A 62 2.28 -8.90 3.03
CA ILE A 62 1.93 -7.67 2.32
C ILE A 62 0.40 -7.63 2.25
N THR A 63 -0.23 -6.61 2.83
CA THR A 63 -1.68 -6.55 3.01
C THR A 63 -2.25 -5.25 2.45
N LEU A 64 -3.31 -5.37 1.65
CA LEU A 64 -4.07 -4.23 1.15
C LEU A 64 -4.86 -3.59 2.30
N GLU A 65 -4.60 -2.31 2.55
CA GLU A 65 -5.34 -1.50 3.51
C GLU A 65 -6.10 -0.37 2.80
N SER A 66 -7.38 -0.19 3.14
CA SER A 66 -8.22 0.91 2.65
C SER A 66 -9.34 1.23 3.64
N MET A 67 -9.86 2.46 3.61
CA MET A 67 -10.89 2.97 4.52
C MET A 67 -12.30 2.90 3.92
N ASN A 68 -12.61 1.76 3.29
CA ASN A 68 -13.86 1.52 2.58
C ASN A 68 -15.10 1.48 3.48
N HIS A 69 -14.96 0.86 4.65
CA HIS A 69 -16.01 0.74 5.64
C HIS A 69 -15.35 0.77 7.02
N VAL A 70 -15.26 1.97 7.58
CA VAL A 70 -14.56 2.23 8.84
C VAL A 70 -15.59 2.65 9.87
N ASP A 71 -15.47 2.11 11.08
CA ASP A 71 -16.27 2.53 12.22
C ASP A 71 -16.16 4.04 12.43
N VAL A 72 -17.24 4.70 12.85
CA VAL A 72 -17.29 6.17 12.97
C VAL A 72 -16.21 6.73 13.90
N ASP A 73 -15.88 6.01 14.98
CA ASP A 73 -14.88 6.45 15.95
C ASP A 73 -13.47 6.35 15.35
N ILE A 74 -13.22 5.33 14.52
CA ILE A 74 -11.96 5.17 13.79
C ILE A 74 -11.87 6.17 12.64
N ALA A 75 -12.97 6.42 11.92
CA ALA A 75 -13.01 7.36 10.80
C ALA A 75 -12.64 8.77 11.23
N GLY A 76 -13.08 9.20 12.42
CA GLY A 76 -12.68 10.47 13.02
C GLY A 76 -11.18 10.55 13.32
N GLY A 77 -10.60 9.49 13.87
CA GLY A 77 -9.16 9.41 14.15
C GLY A 77 -8.28 9.37 12.90
N LEU A 78 -8.78 8.79 11.81
CA LEU A 78 -8.07 8.65 10.53
C LEU A 78 -8.39 9.75 9.51
N ALA A 79 -9.18 10.74 9.90
CA ALA A 79 -9.61 11.85 9.05
C ALA A 79 -10.30 11.42 7.74
N VAL A 80 -11.16 10.40 7.81
CA VAL A 80 -11.91 9.87 6.66
C VAL A 80 -13.21 10.67 6.48
N TRP A 81 -13.12 11.78 5.74
CA TRP A 81 -14.25 12.72 5.55
C TRP A 81 -15.03 12.55 4.25
N ARG A 82 -14.61 11.60 3.41
CA ARG A 82 -15.21 11.33 2.11
C ARG A 82 -15.23 9.82 1.86
N PRO A 83 -16.12 9.32 0.99
CA PRO A 83 -15.95 8.01 0.39
C PRO A 83 -14.56 7.90 -0.25
N VAL A 84 -13.86 6.80 0.02
CA VAL A 84 -12.52 6.57 -0.52
C VAL A 84 -12.54 6.10 -1.98
N ALA A 85 -13.68 5.58 -2.44
CA ALA A 85 -13.99 5.19 -3.80
C ALA A 85 -15.47 5.51 -4.11
N GLU A 86 -15.82 5.67 -5.39
CA GLU A 86 -17.22 5.81 -5.83
C GLU A 86 -18.02 4.52 -5.56
N ASP A 87 -17.47 3.37 -5.99
CA ASP A 87 -17.89 2.05 -5.56
C ASP A 87 -16.84 1.47 -4.61
N PRO A 88 -17.15 1.21 -3.32
CA PRO A 88 -16.23 0.59 -2.39
C PRO A 88 -15.66 -0.74 -2.92
N ARG A 89 -16.43 -1.53 -3.67
CA ARG A 89 -15.95 -2.82 -4.17
C ARG A 89 -14.74 -2.69 -5.09
N ASP A 90 -14.57 -1.55 -5.76
CA ASP A 90 -13.43 -1.31 -6.65
C ASP A 90 -12.07 -1.45 -5.94
N VAL A 91 -11.99 -1.20 -4.63
CA VAL A 91 -10.74 -1.43 -3.87
C VAL A 91 -10.28 -2.88 -4.00
N ILE A 92 -11.23 -3.82 -3.97
CA ILE A 92 -10.94 -5.25 -4.08
C ILE A 92 -11.00 -5.71 -5.53
N GLU A 93 -12.05 -5.33 -6.27
CA GLU A 93 -12.30 -5.83 -7.63
C GLU A 93 -11.35 -5.24 -8.68
N VAL A 94 -10.80 -4.05 -8.42
CA VAL A 94 -9.86 -3.36 -9.33
C VAL A 94 -8.49 -3.22 -8.69
N GLY A 95 -8.44 -2.74 -7.45
CA GLY A 95 -7.19 -2.44 -6.75
C GLY A 95 -6.33 -3.67 -6.46
N LEU A 96 -6.91 -4.75 -5.95
CA LEU A 96 -6.16 -5.97 -5.63
C LEU A 96 -5.57 -6.65 -6.88
N PRO A 97 -6.31 -6.85 -8.00
CA PRO A 97 -5.72 -7.32 -9.25
C PRO A 97 -4.61 -6.42 -9.77
N PHE A 98 -4.78 -5.10 -9.70
CA PHE A 98 -3.76 -4.14 -10.10
C PHE A 98 -2.46 -4.32 -9.29
N LEU A 99 -2.56 -4.40 -7.95
CA LEU A 99 -1.40 -4.63 -7.08
C LEU A 99 -0.70 -5.96 -7.37
N ARG A 100 -1.45 -7.03 -7.63
CA ARG A 100 -0.90 -8.34 -8.01
C ARG A 100 -0.13 -8.28 -9.33
N GLU A 101 -0.64 -7.54 -10.30
CA GLU A 101 0.04 -7.36 -11.60
C GLU A 101 1.32 -6.52 -11.45
N GLU A 102 1.30 -5.44 -10.66
CA GLU A 102 2.50 -4.64 -10.37
C GLU A 102 3.56 -5.45 -9.59
N ALA A 103 3.13 -6.25 -8.62
CA ALA A 103 4.01 -7.16 -7.90
C ALA A 103 4.66 -8.18 -8.84
N LYS A 104 3.87 -8.79 -9.73
CA LYS A 104 4.37 -9.73 -10.74
C LYS A 104 5.39 -9.09 -11.67
N LYS A 105 5.16 -7.86 -12.13
CA LYS A 105 6.12 -7.09 -12.96
C LYS A 105 7.43 -6.85 -12.22
N ALA A 106 7.40 -6.68 -10.91
CA ALA A 106 8.58 -6.55 -10.05
C ALA A 106 9.25 -7.89 -9.67
N GLY A 107 8.68 -9.03 -10.09
CA GLY A 107 9.20 -10.37 -9.73
C GLY A 107 8.72 -10.89 -8.37
N LEU A 108 7.76 -10.23 -7.73
CA LEU A 108 7.12 -10.69 -6.50
C LEU A 108 5.95 -11.62 -6.81
N THR A 109 5.78 -12.65 -5.98
CA THR A 109 4.58 -13.48 -5.99
C THR A 109 3.79 -13.18 -4.71
N LEU A 110 2.65 -12.51 -4.86
CA LEU A 110 1.71 -12.30 -3.76
C LEU A 110 0.79 -13.52 -3.65
N GLY A 111 0.60 -14.02 -2.43
CA GLY A 111 -0.31 -15.12 -2.11
C GLY A 111 -1.80 -14.84 -2.33
#